data_AF-V6JLI6-F1
#
_entry.id   AF-V6JLI6-F1
#
_cell.length_a   1.000
_cell.length_b   1.000
_cell.length_c   1.000
_cell.angle_alpha   90.00
_cell.angle_beta   90.00
_cell.angle_gamma   90.00
#
_symmetry.space_group_name_H-M   'P 1'
#
loop_
_entity.id
_entity.type
_entity.pdbx_description
1 polymer ?
#
loop_
_entity_poly.entity_id
_entity_poly.type
_entity_poly.pdbx_seq_one_letter_code
_entity_poly.pdbx_strand_id
1 'polypeptide(L)'
;MFVVAVGVLAFLAGGFWLTSRVKYRESPRPRPEEQPHLPPEGPVREVRENRESQEVPVIPKGGRPLTPYELSNQDTRPSASKERPRWSRGSSGSFGGGGLGAH
;
A
#
# COMPACT_ATOMS: atom_id res chain seq x y z
N MET A 1 -1.98 52.15 -22.41
CA MET A 1 -2.41 51.33 -21.25
C MET A 1 -3.81 50.76 -21.41
N PHE A 2 -4.83 51.55 -21.78
CA PHE A 2 -6.21 51.05 -21.95
C PHE A 2 -6.34 49.85 -22.92
N VAL A 3 -5.76 49.94 -24.13
CA VAL A 3 -5.80 48.85 -25.11
C VAL A 3 -5.13 47.57 -24.59
N VAL A 4 -4.01 47.72 -23.88
CA VAL A 4 -3.31 46.59 -23.25
C VAL A 4 -4.19 45.96 -22.18
N ALA A 5 -4.83 46.76 -21.34
CA ALA A 5 -5.74 46.27 -20.30
C ALA A 5 -6.94 45.51 -20.89
N VAL A 6 -7.55 46.02 -21.96
CA VAL A 6 -8.64 45.34 -22.67
C VAL A 6 -8.16 44.05 -23.32
N GLY A 7 -6.95 44.05 -23.91
CA GLY A 7 -6.35 42.85 -24.50
C GLY A 7 -6.12 41.74 -23.47
N VAL A 8 -5.59 42.09 -22.29
CA VAL A 8 -5.41 41.14 -21.19
C VAL A 8 -6.76 40.60 -20.70
N LEU A 9 -7.77 41.47 -20.55
CA LEU A 9 -9.11 41.05 -20.14
C LEU A 9 -9.73 40.07 -21.14
N ALA A 10 -9.65 40.37 -22.44
CA ALA A 10 -10.16 39.51 -23.50
C ALA A 10 -9.45 38.14 -23.52
N PHE A 11 -8.13 38.13 -23.32
CA PHE A 11 -7.34 36.89 -23.24
C PHE A 11 -7.77 36.02 -22.05
N LEU A 12 -7.91 36.60 -20.86
CA LEU A 12 -8.35 35.88 -19.66
C LEU A 12 -9.80 35.38 -19.79
N ALA A 13 -10.71 36.21 -20.30
CA ALA A 13 -12.09 35.84 -20.53
C ALA A 13 -12.21 34.71 -21.57
N GLY A 14 -11.43 34.76 -22.66
CA GLY A 14 -11.36 33.70 -23.66
C GLY A 14 -10.87 32.37 -23.08
N GLY A 15 -9.80 32.41 -22.27
CA GLY A 15 -9.30 31.21 -21.58
C GLY A 15 -10.30 30.62 -20.59
N PHE A 16 -10.97 31.47 -19.81
CA PHE A 16 -12.04 31.05 -18.90
C PHE A 16 -13.23 30.44 -19.64
N TRP A 17 -13.63 31.04 -20.76
CA TRP A 17 -14.73 30.54 -21.59
C TRP A 17 -14.39 29.18 -22.22
N LEU A 18 -13.18 29.01 -22.74
CA LEU A 18 -12.73 27.75 -23.33
C LEU A 18 -12.71 26.61 -22.31
N THR A 19 -12.14 26.86 -21.12
CA THR A 19 -12.09 25.86 -20.04
C THR A 19 -13.48 25.51 -19.52
N SER A 20 -14.35 26.50 -19.36
CA SER A 20 -15.75 26.29 -18.98
C SER A 20 -16.50 25.46 -20.02
N ARG A 21 -16.30 25.74 -21.32
CA ARG A 21 -16.92 24.98 -22.42
C ARG A 21 -16.52 23.50 -22.42
N VAL A 22 -15.26 23.18 -22.10
CA VAL A 22 -14.80 21.78 -21.95
C VAL A 22 -15.53 21.12 -20.79
N LYS A 23 -15.55 21.76 -19.62
CA LYS A 23 -16.22 21.23 -18.42
C LYS A 23 -17.72 21.01 -18.61
N TYR A 24 -18.42 21.87 -19.36
CA TYR A 24 -19.85 21.69 -19.65
C TYR A 24 -20.16 20.53 -20.62
N ARG A 25 -19.16 20.04 -21.35
CA ARG A 25 -19.28 18.86 -22.23
C ARG A 25 -18.97 17.56 -21.51
N GLU A 26 -18.39 17.62 -20.33
CA GLU A 26 -18.18 16.45 -19.48
C GLU A 26 -19.51 16.01 -18.86
N SER A 27 -19.66 14.71 -18.64
CA SER A 27 -20.78 14.18 -17.87
C SER A 27 -20.81 14.81 -16.47
N PRO A 28 -22.00 15.04 -15.89
CA PRO A 28 -22.09 15.51 -14.52
C PRO A 28 -21.37 14.52 -13.59
N ARG A 29 -20.82 15.04 -12.49
CA ARG A 29 -20.26 14.16 -11.46
C ARG A 29 -21.35 13.21 -10.98
N PRO A 30 -21.05 11.92 -10.78
CA PRO A 30 -22.04 10.95 -10.32
C PRO A 30 -22.70 11.44 -9.04
N ARG A 31 -24.02 11.32 -8.98
CA ARG A 31 -24.77 11.62 -7.75
C ARG A 31 -24.47 10.54 -6.69
N PRO A 32 -24.66 10.81 -5.39
CA PRO A 32 -24.46 9.81 -4.34
C PRO A 32 -25.21 8.49 -4.61
N GLU A 33 -26.39 8.56 -5.22
CA GLU A 33 -27.22 7.39 -5.54
C GLU A 33 -26.68 6.59 -6.73
N GLU A 34 -25.96 7.26 -7.63
CA GLU A 34 -25.31 6.66 -8.81
C GLU A 34 -23.94 6.06 -8.47
N GLN A 35 -23.44 6.27 -7.24
CA GLN A 35 -22.18 5.65 -6.81
C GLN A 35 -22.34 4.13 -6.72
N PRO A 36 -21.27 3.36 -7.00
CA PRO A 36 -21.28 1.93 -6.83
C PRO A 36 -21.66 1.54 -5.39
N HIS A 37 -22.75 0.80 -5.24
CA HIS A 37 -23.17 0.25 -3.97
C HIS A 37 -22.52 -1.12 -3.75
N LEU A 38 -22.51 -1.54 -2.49
CA LEU A 38 -22.12 -2.91 -2.13
C LEU A 38 -23.05 -3.90 -2.84
N PRO A 39 -22.52 -5.04 -3.32
CA PRO A 39 -23.37 -6.14 -3.79
C PRO A 39 -24.35 -6.58 -2.69
N PRO A 40 -25.50 -7.19 -3.04
CA PRO A 40 -26.44 -7.73 -2.06
C PRO A 40 -25.81 -8.73 -1.09
N GLU A 41 -24.81 -9.49 -1.55
CA GLU A 41 -24.05 -10.45 -0.75
C GLU A 41 -22.99 -9.79 0.17
N GLY A 42 -22.86 -8.46 0.09
CA GLY A 42 -21.88 -7.68 0.83
C GLY A 42 -20.58 -7.41 0.06
N PRO A 43 -19.58 -6.80 0.71
CA PRO A 43 -18.32 -6.43 0.05
C PRO A 43 -17.55 -7.66 -0.41
N VAL A 44 -17.01 -7.61 -1.64
CA VAL A 44 -15.93 -8.54 -2.04
C VAL A 44 -14.73 -8.26 -1.15
N ARG A 45 -14.37 -9.25 -0.32
CA ARG A 45 -13.20 -9.15 0.56
C ARG A 45 -11.97 -9.64 -0.18
N GLU A 46 -10.82 -9.04 0.12
CA GLU A 46 -9.53 -9.54 -0.32
C GLU A 46 -9.23 -10.92 0.31
N VAL A 47 -8.62 -11.82 -0.46
CA VAL A 47 -8.05 -13.05 0.09
C VAL A 47 -6.75 -12.68 0.80
N ARG A 48 -6.68 -12.95 2.11
CA ARG A 48 -5.47 -12.78 2.91
C ARG A 48 -4.77 -14.12 3.11
N GLU A 49 -3.47 -14.14 2.84
CA GLU A 49 -2.59 -15.27 3.08
C GLU A 49 -1.35 -14.77 3.83
N ASN A 50 -1.04 -15.42 4.95
CA ASN A 50 0.20 -15.21 5.69
C ASN A 50 1.11 -16.43 5.48
N ARG A 51 2.42 -16.24 5.67
CA ARG A 51 3.40 -17.33 5.64
C ARG A 51 3.93 -17.59 7.04
N GLU A 52 4.17 -18.86 7.36
CA GLU A 52 4.86 -19.24 8.59
C GLU A 52 6.34 -18.95 8.47
N SER A 53 6.90 -18.33 9.51
CA SER A 53 8.34 -18.10 9.62
C SER A 53 9.10 -19.42 9.59
N GLN A 54 10.14 -19.52 8.77
CA GLN A 54 11.04 -20.67 8.83
C GLN A 54 11.83 -20.68 10.15
N GLU A 55 11.84 -21.84 10.82
CA GLU A 55 12.70 -22.05 11.97
C GLU A 55 14.16 -22.14 11.54
N VAL A 56 15.04 -21.48 12.30
CA VAL A 56 16.49 -21.59 12.10
C VAL A 56 16.96 -22.93 12.67
N PRO A 57 17.66 -23.77 11.89
CA PRO A 57 18.14 -25.06 12.37
C PRO A 57 19.06 -24.91 13.59
N VAL A 58 18.84 -25.73 14.61
CA VAL A 58 19.70 -25.78 15.81
C VAL A 58 20.99 -26.52 15.48
N ILE A 59 22.13 -25.87 15.72
CA ILE A 59 23.46 -26.41 15.45
C ILE A 59 23.91 -27.30 16.62
N PRO A 60 24.39 -28.53 16.39
CA PRO A 60 24.87 -29.40 17.45
C PRO A 60 26.13 -28.83 18.14
N LYS A 61 26.37 -29.26 19.38
CA LYS A 61 27.53 -28.82 20.17
C LYS A 61 28.84 -29.19 19.46
N GLY A 62 29.68 -28.18 19.20
CA GLY A 62 30.93 -28.33 18.44
C GLY A 62 30.80 -28.08 16.94
N GLY A 63 29.60 -27.82 16.43
CA GLY A 63 29.38 -27.36 15.05
C GLY A 63 29.76 -25.89 14.85
N ARG A 64 30.03 -25.50 13.60
CA ARG A 64 30.24 -24.10 13.23
C ARG A 64 28.92 -23.34 13.09
N PRO A 65 28.88 -22.02 13.34
CA PRO A 65 27.72 -21.18 13.05
C PRO A 65 27.29 -21.26 11.56
N LEU A 66 25.99 -21.15 11.32
CA LEU A 66 25.43 -20.98 9.98
C LEU A 66 25.72 -19.56 9.50
N THR A 67 26.07 -19.44 8.23
CA THR A 67 26.21 -18.16 7.53
C THR A 67 24.88 -17.74 6.92
N PRO A 68 24.65 -16.44 6.64
CA PRO A 68 23.40 -15.98 6.07
C PRO A 68 22.99 -16.67 4.75
N TYR A 69 23.96 -17.09 3.94
CA TYR A 69 23.71 -17.78 2.67
C TYR A 69 23.26 -19.23 2.82
N GLU A 70 23.39 -19.79 4.02
CA GLU A 70 22.92 -21.15 4.36
C GLU A 70 21.47 -21.12 4.90
N LEU A 71 20.89 -19.93 5.04
CA LEU A 71 19.51 -19.73 5.47
C LEU A 71 18.66 -19.28 4.27
N SER A 72 17.40 -19.72 4.23
CA SER A 72 16.43 -19.18 3.27
C SER A 72 16.03 -17.76 3.69
N ASN A 73 16.02 -16.83 2.74
CA ASN A 73 15.58 -15.46 2.96
C ASN A 73 14.06 -15.28 2.77
N GLN A 74 13.34 -16.33 2.37
CA GLN A 74 11.91 -16.29 2.12
C GLN A 74 11.19 -17.46 2.79
N ASP A 75 10.08 -17.13 3.43
CA ASP A 75 9.12 -18.10 3.93
C ASP A 75 8.30 -18.66 2.77
N THR A 76 8.10 -19.98 2.76
CA THR A 76 7.39 -20.70 1.69
C THR A 76 6.18 -21.48 2.19
N ARG A 77 6.03 -21.66 3.50
CA ARG A 77 4.92 -22.42 4.09
C ARG A 77 3.74 -21.49 4.38
N PRO A 78 2.51 -21.84 3.97
CA PRO A 78 1.33 -21.07 4.31
C PRO A 78 1.04 -21.17 5.81
N SER A 79 0.58 -20.08 6.41
CA SER A 79 0.10 -20.06 7.80
C SER A 79 -1.35 -20.48 7.88
N ALA A 80 -1.67 -21.23 8.93
CA ALA A 80 -3.06 -21.51 9.29
C ALA A 80 -3.80 -20.25 9.76
N SER A 81 -3.07 -19.24 10.24
CA SER A 81 -3.62 -17.98 10.73
C SER A 81 -3.64 -16.91 9.62
N LYS A 82 -4.75 -16.19 9.51
CA LYS A 82 -4.89 -15.00 8.64
C LYS A 82 -4.82 -13.69 9.42
N GLU A 83 -4.57 -13.78 10.72
CA GLU A 83 -4.34 -12.62 11.56
C GLU A 83 -2.99 -11.99 11.21
N ARG A 84 -2.94 -10.67 11.10
CA ARG A 84 -1.68 -10.00 10.78
C ARG A 84 -0.74 -10.15 11.99
N PRO A 85 0.41 -10.84 11.87
CA PRO A 85 1.35 -10.93 12.97
C PRO A 85 1.78 -9.51 13.33
N ARG A 86 1.53 -9.12 14.58
CA ARG A 86 2.00 -7.85 15.13
C ARG A 86 3.34 -8.12 15.79
N TRP A 87 4.30 -7.24 15.57
CA TRP A 87 5.57 -7.27 16.28
C TRP A 87 5.30 -7.20 17.79
N SER A 88 5.52 -8.30 18.51
CA SER A 88 5.52 -8.32 19.96
C SER A 88 6.90 -7.86 20.45
N ARG A 89 6.95 -7.23 21.63
CA ARG A 89 8.20 -6.78 22.24
C ARG A 89 9.12 -8.00 22.44
N GLY A 90 10.25 -8.05 21.72
CA GLY A 90 11.18 -9.19 21.73
C GLY A 90 11.14 -10.12 20.50
N SER A 91 10.19 -9.94 19.57
CA SER A 91 10.01 -10.81 18.38
C SER A 91 10.82 -10.39 17.13
N SER A 92 11.94 -9.67 17.31
CA SER A 92 12.71 -9.21 16.16
C SER A 92 13.27 -10.36 15.34
N GLY A 93 12.83 -10.45 14.08
CA GLY A 93 13.55 -11.16 13.04
C GLY A 93 14.96 -10.57 12.95
N SER A 94 15.95 -11.40 13.31
CA SER A 94 17.36 -11.05 13.33
C SER A 94 17.90 -10.89 11.91
N PHE A 95 17.59 -9.78 11.24
CA PHE A 95 18.41 -9.24 10.16
C PHE A 95 18.27 -7.70 10.16
N GLY A 96 19.24 -7.01 10.79
CA GLY A 96 19.44 -5.56 10.61
C GLY A 96 19.07 -4.61 11.77
N GLY A 97 18.77 -5.08 12.97
CA GLY A 97 18.52 -4.21 14.13
C GLY A 97 18.99 -4.82 15.44
N GLY A 98 20.04 -4.25 16.04
CA GLY A 98 20.66 -4.72 17.28
C GLY A 98 19.76 -4.58 18.50
N GLY A 99 18.98 -5.62 18.80
CA GLY A 99 18.27 -5.77 20.06
C GLY A 99 18.58 -7.13 20.66
N LEU A 100 19.04 -7.15 21.91
CA LEU A 100 19.26 -8.38 22.68
C LEU A 100 17.93 -9.11 22.81
N GLY A 101 17.88 -10.37 22.36
CA GLY A 101 16.71 -11.24 22.52
C GLY A 101 16.31 -11.38 23.99
N ALA A 102 15.03 -11.64 24.25
CA ALA A 102 14.53 -11.84 25.60
C ALA A 102 15.12 -13.12 26.22
N HIS A 103 15.58 -13.00 27.47
CA HIS A 103 16.05 -14.10 28.33
C HIS A 103 14.90 -14.99 28.81
#